data_AF-A0A178JDM4-F1
#
_entry.id   AF-A0A178JDM4-F1
#
_cell.length_a   1.000
_cell.length_b   1.000
_cell.length_c   1.000
_cell.angle_alpha   90.00
_cell.angle_beta   90.00
_cell.angle_gamma   90.00
#
_symmetry.space_group_name_H-M   'P 1'
#
loop_
_entity.id
_entity.type
_entity.pdbx_description
1 polymer ?
#
loop_
_entity_poly.entity_id
_entity_poly.type
_entity_poly.pdbx_seq_one_letter_code
_entity_poly.pdbx_strand_id
1 'polypeptide(L)'
;MSNLAAQVAKLHAPVDKALFRALSLVLGFYHVAMVMWDPELYSASIGGFNAIISPLLIWAICSSMVFGLSFKPRNWYWQVLFSPYCSLTVLIYLTVLRLM
;
A
#
# COMPACT_ATOMS: atom_id res chain seq x y z
N MET A 1 17.22 5.19 -19.57
CA MET A 1 16.75 4.56 -18.31
C MET A 1 17.89 4.70 -17.32
N SER A 2 17.72 5.31 -16.14
CA SER A 2 18.82 5.34 -15.18
C SER A 2 19.10 3.90 -14.71
N ASN A 3 20.37 3.57 -14.48
CA ASN A 3 20.79 2.24 -14.01
C ASN A 3 20.05 1.86 -12.70
N LEU A 4 19.83 2.85 -11.83
CA LEU A 4 19.11 2.71 -10.56
C LEU A 4 17.65 2.24 -10.73
N ALA A 5 16.92 2.77 -11.72
CA ALA A 5 15.53 2.36 -11.94
C ALA A 5 15.42 0.88 -12.36
N ALA A 6 16.41 0.36 -13.06
CA ALA A 6 16.46 -1.07 -13.41
C ALA A 6 16.80 -1.94 -12.20
N GLN A 7 17.68 -1.47 -11.31
CA GLN A 7 18.02 -2.18 -10.07
C GLN A 7 16.82 -2.27 -9.11
N VAL A 8 16.10 -1.15 -8.93
CA VAL A 8 14.89 -1.12 -8.09
C VAL A 8 13.80 -2.03 -8.67
N ALA A 9 13.62 -2.04 -10.00
CA ALA A 9 12.70 -2.98 -10.64
C ALA A 9 13.07 -4.45 -10.42
N LYS A 10 14.37 -4.80 -10.40
CA LYS A 10 14.83 -6.16 -10.05
C LYS A 10 14.53 -6.52 -8.59
N LEU A 11 14.69 -5.58 -7.66
CA LEU A 11 14.36 -5.77 -6.24
C LEU A 11 12.85 -6.00 -6.01
N HIS A 12 11.99 -5.42 -6.85
CA HIS A 12 10.54 -5.62 -6.77
C HIS A 12 10.05 -6.89 -7.50
N ALA A 13 10.85 -7.47 -8.40
CA ALA A 13 10.50 -8.66 -9.18
C ALA A 13 9.92 -9.86 -8.38
N PRO A 14 10.40 -10.22 -7.18
CA PRO A 14 9.83 -11.36 -6.43
C PRO A 14 8.39 -11.09 -5.95
N VAL A 15 8.07 -9.83 -5.60
CA VAL A 15 6.73 -9.42 -5.16
C VAL A 15 5.83 -9.04 -6.34
N ASP A 16 6.40 -8.83 -7.52
CA ASP A 16 5.69 -8.49 -8.76
C ASP A 16 4.92 -9.68 -9.38
N LYS A 17 4.16 -10.40 -8.55
CA LYS A 17 3.31 -11.54 -8.93
C LYS A 17 1.84 -11.11 -8.90
N ALA A 18 1.04 -11.70 -9.77
CA ALA A 18 -0.40 -11.42 -9.86
C ALA A 18 -1.12 -11.59 -8.51
N LEU A 19 -0.73 -12.59 -7.71
CA LEU A 19 -1.29 -12.82 -6.38
C LEU A 19 -1.08 -11.62 -5.44
N PHE A 20 0.16 -11.14 -5.29
CA PHE A 20 0.46 -10.02 -4.40
C PHE A 20 -0.15 -8.70 -4.88
N ARG A 21 -0.23 -8.50 -6.20
CA ARG A 21 -0.92 -7.34 -6.79
C ARG A 21 -2.42 -7.36 -6.47
N ALA A 22 -3.08 -8.50 -6.67
CA ALA A 22 -4.49 -8.67 -6.34
C ALA A 22 -4.73 -8.50 -4.83
N LEU A 23 -3.89 -9.10 -4.00
CA LEU A 23 -3.97 -8.95 -2.54
C LEU A 23 -3.82 -7.48 -2.11
N SER A 24 -2.87 -6.75 -2.68
CA SER A 24 -2.69 -5.32 -2.39
C SER A 24 -3.93 -4.50 -2.77
N LEU A 25 -4.54 -4.77 -3.94
CA LEU A 25 -5.78 -4.11 -4.35
C LEU A 25 -6.95 -4.42 -3.43
N VAL A 26 -7.14 -5.70 -3.09
CA VAL A 26 -8.23 -6.13 -2.19
C VAL A 26 -8.08 -5.47 -0.83
N LEU A 27 -6.88 -5.46 -0.25
CA LEU A 27 -6.63 -4.78 1.02
C LEU A 27 -6.83 -3.27 0.91
N GLY A 28 -6.33 -2.63 -0.15
CA GLY A 28 -6.52 -1.21 -0.39
C GLY A 28 -8.00 -0.82 -0.45
N PHE A 29 -8.80 -1.56 -1.24
CA PHE A 29 -10.24 -1.33 -1.33
C PHE A 29 -10.97 -1.65 -0.04
N TYR A 30 -10.57 -2.70 0.68
CA TYR A 30 -11.11 -3.02 1.98
C TYR A 30 -10.94 -1.84 2.95
N HIS A 31 -9.73 -1.30 3.08
CA HIS A 31 -9.49 -0.18 3.98
C HIS A 31 -10.25 1.08 3.55
N VAL A 32 -10.32 1.38 2.25
CA VAL A 32 -11.15 2.51 1.76
C VAL A 32 -12.62 2.30 2.08
N ALA A 33 -13.18 1.12 1.77
CA ALA A 33 -14.59 0.82 2.02
C ALA A 33 -14.93 0.97 3.51
N MET A 34 -14.01 0.57 4.39
CA MET A 34 -14.19 0.62 5.84
C MET A 34 -14.14 2.04 6.38
N VAL A 35 -13.19 2.85 5.88
CA VAL A 35 -13.12 4.30 6.19
C VAL A 35 -14.41 5.01 5.73
N MET A 36 -14.91 4.67 4.54
CA MET A 36 -16.08 5.30 3.95
C MET A 36 -17.40 4.83 4.56
N TRP A 37 -17.45 3.62 5.12
CA TRP A 37 -18.64 3.06 5.74
C TRP A 37 -18.93 3.68 7.11
N ASP A 38 -17.93 3.65 8.00
CA ASP A 38 -18.01 4.28 9.32
C ASP A 38 -16.60 4.70 9.78
N PRO A 39 -16.24 5.99 9.61
CA PRO A 39 -14.89 6.46 9.93
C PRO A 39 -14.61 6.45 11.43
N GLU A 40 -15.62 6.61 12.30
CA GLU A 40 -15.41 6.62 13.75
C GLU A 40 -15.07 5.22 14.24
N LEU A 41 -15.89 4.22 13.87
CA LEU A 41 -15.63 2.82 14.21
C LEU A 41 -14.30 2.33 13.64
N TYR A 42 -14.01 2.68 12.39
CA TYR A 42 -12.75 2.28 11.77
C TYR A 42 -11.56 2.92 12.46
N SER A 43 -11.62 4.22 12.79
CA SER A 43 -10.55 4.91 13.52
C SER A 43 -10.28 4.26 14.88
N ALA A 44 -11.32 3.90 15.62
CA ALA A 44 -11.18 3.23 16.91
C ALA A 44 -10.46 1.88 16.78
N SER A 45 -10.74 1.13 15.70
CA SER A 45 -10.15 -0.19 15.47
C SER A 45 -8.67 -0.19 15.06
N ILE A 46 -8.12 0.95 14.62
CA ILE A 46 -6.73 1.04 14.13
C ILE A 46 -5.82 1.87 15.04
N GLY A 47 -6.30 2.28 16.22
CA GLY A 47 -5.55 3.13 17.16
C GLY A 47 -5.73 4.64 16.94
N GLY A 48 -6.76 5.05 16.21
CA GLY A 48 -7.15 6.43 15.97
C GLY A 48 -6.50 7.07 14.72
N PHE A 49 -7.17 8.08 14.17
CA PHE A 49 -6.57 8.93 13.14
C PHE A 49 -5.64 9.95 13.77
N ASN A 50 -4.34 9.64 13.82
CA ASN A 50 -3.30 10.56 14.26
C ASN A 50 -2.46 11.07 13.07
N ALA A 51 -1.52 11.98 13.35
CA ALA A 51 -0.63 12.57 12.36
C ALA A 51 0.30 11.57 11.64
N ILE A 52 0.32 10.30 12.06
CA ILE A 52 1.20 9.26 11.51
C ILE A 52 0.37 8.22 10.73
N ILE A 53 -0.66 7.65 11.35
CA ILE A 53 -1.55 6.63 10.78
C ILE A 53 -2.31 7.18 9.59
N SER A 54 -2.83 8.40 9.66
CA SER A 54 -3.63 8.95 8.56
C SER A 54 -2.81 9.13 7.27
N PRO A 55 -1.63 9.78 7.29
CA PRO A 55 -0.77 9.83 6.11
C PRO A 55 -0.28 8.44 5.65
N LEU A 56 0.05 7.55 6.58
CA LEU A 56 0.47 6.17 6.24
C LEU A 56 -0.63 5.39 5.54
N LEU A 57 -1.87 5.49 6.01
CA LEU A 57 -3.04 4.85 5.41
C LEU A 57 -3.26 5.37 3.99
N ILE A 58 -3.28 6.69 3.81
CA ILE A 58 -3.44 7.32 2.50
C ILE A 58 -2.31 6.87 1.56
N TRP A 59 -1.06 6.90 2.04
CA TRP A 59 0.10 6.48 1.27
C TRP A 59 0.04 4.99 0.88
N ALA A 60 -0.43 4.13 1.78
CA ALA A 60 -0.54 2.70 1.54
C ALA A 60 -1.62 2.38 0.50
N ILE A 61 -2.77 3.07 0.57
CA ILE A 61 -3.90 2.95 -0.37
C ILE A 61 -3.50 3.46 -1.77
N CYS A 62 -2.83 4.61 -1.86
CA CYS A 62 -2.41 5.11 -3.17
C CYS A 62 -1.31 4.23 -3.78
N SER A 63 -0.37 3.76 -2.97
CA SER A 63 0.66 2.81 -3.40
C SER A 63 0.06 1.47 -3.85
N SER A 64 -1.01 0.99 -3.21
CA SER A 64 -1.67 -0.26 -3.60
C SER A 64 -2.33 -0.16 -4.96
N MET A 65 -2.91 0.99 -5.31
CA MET A 65 -3.46 1.22 -6.65
C MET A 65 -2.36 1.20 -7.72
N VAL A 66 -1.26 1.89 -7.48
CA VAL A 66 -0.12 1.94 -8.42
C VAL A 66 0.46 0.54 -8.65
N PHE A 67 0.75 -0.19 -7.57
CA PHE A 67 1.30 -1.54 -7.66
C PHE A 67 0.29 -2.55 -8.22
N GLY A 68 -0.96 -2.48 -7.76
CA GLY A 68 -2.06 -3.35 -8.15
C GLY A 68 -2.36 -3.33 -9.64
N LEU A 69 -2.38 -2.14 -10.23
CA LEU A 69 -2.61 -1.94 -11.67
C LEU A 69 -1.37 -2.27 -12.53
N SER A 70 -0.31 -2.82 -11.93
CA SER A 70 0.95 -3.16 -12.62
C SER A 70 1.63 -1.96 -13.27
N PHE A 71 1.35 -0.74 -12.78
CA PHE A 71 1.97 0.47 -13.29
C PHE A 71 3.43 0.52 -12.84
N LYS A 72 4.37 0.63 -13.79
CA LYS A 72 5.80 0.75 -13.51
C LYS A 72 6.27 2.18 -13.72
N PRO A 73 6.56 2.95 -12.64
CA PRO A 73 7.05 4.31 -12.76
C PRO A 73 8.40 4.37 -13.47
N ARG A 74 8.58 5.37 -14.33
CA ARG A 74 9.81 5.56 -15.12
C ARG A 74 11.03 5.94 -14.28
N ASN A 75 10.85 6.76 -13.25
CA ASN A 75 11.94 7.24 -12.39
C ASN A 75 12.05 6.40 -11.11
N TRP A 76 13.28 6.19 -10.66
CA TRP A 76 13.58 5.36 -9.49
C TRP A 76 12.94 5.89 -8.19
N TYR A 77 12.90 7.22 -7.99
CA TYR A 77 12.27 7.83 -6.81
C TYR A 77 10.80 7.41 -6.65
N TRP A 78 10.04 7.38 -7.76
CA TRP A 78 8.64 6.95 -7.74
C TRP A 78 8.48 5.44 -7.53
N GLN A 79 9.45 4.64 -7.98
CA GLN A 79 9.44 3.19 -7.69
C GLN A 79 9.68 2.90 -6.21
N VAL A 80 10.49 3.72 -5.53
CA VAL A 80 10.71 3.61 -4.08
C VAL A 80 9.51 4.12 -3.31
N LEU A 81 8.98 5.29 -3.68
CA LEU A 81 7.81 5.88 -3.01
C LEU A 81 6.57 4.98 -3.12
N PHE A 82 6.31 4.39 -4.28
CA PHE A 82 5.19 3.47 -4.51
C PHE A 82 5.65 2.01 -4.50
N SER A 83 6.57 1.67 -3.59
CA SER A 83 7.08 0.30 -3.49
C SER A 83 6.00 -0.66 -3.00
N PRO A 84 5.89 -1.88 -3.59
CA PRO A 84 4.98 -2.91 -3.11
C PRO A 84 5.25 -3.30 -1.66
N TYR A 85 6.51 -3.24 -1.21
CA TYR A 85 6.88 -3.56 0.16
C TYR A 85 6.24 -2.58 1.15
N CYS A 86 6.28 -1.28 0.86
CA CYS A 86 5.69 -0.25 1.71
C CYS A 86 4.17 -0.41 1.80
N SER A 87 3.50 -0.55 0.64
CA SER A 87 2.05 -0.71 0.60
C SER A 87 1.58 -1.95 1.35
N LEU A 88 2.12 -3.12 1.02
CA LEU A 88 1.70 -4.39 1.64
C LEU A 88 2.00 -4.40 3.13
N THR A 89 3.16 -3.91 3.56
CA THR A 89 3.52 -3.89 4.99
C THR A 89 2.53 -3.06 5.79
N VAL A 90 2.21 -1.85 5.32
CA VAL A 90 1.28 -0.96 6.03
C VAL A 90 -0.15 -1.51 6.01
N LEU A 91 -0.63 -2.00 4.86
CA LEU A 91 -1.99 -2.57 4.76
C LEU A 91 -2.14 -3.81 5.63
N ILE A 92 -1.16 -4.72 5.63
CA ILE A 92 -1.17 -5.91 6.48
C ILE A 92 -1.14 -5.49 7.96
N TYR A 93 -0.28 -4.54 8.33
CA TYR A 93 -0.21 -4.04 9.70
C TYR A 93 -1.57 -3.49 10.18
N LEU A 94 -2.20 -2.63 9.39
CA LEU A 94 -3.52 -2.07 9.73
C LEU A 94 -4.62 -3.14 9.73
N THR A 95 -4.52 -4.15 8.88
CA THR A 95 -5.44 -5.29 8.89
C THR A 95 -5.29 -6.10 10.18
N VAL A 96 -4.06 -6.37 10.62
CA VAL A 96 -3.78 -7.10 11.86
C VAL A 96 -4.29 -6.32 13.07
N LEU A 97 -3.98 -5.03 13.17
CA LEU A 97 -4.47 -4.18 14.27
C LEU A 97 -5.98 -4.21 14.41
N ARG A 98 -6.68 -4.26 13.28
CA ARG A 98 -8.13 -4.25 13.26
C ARG A 98 -8.77 -5.59 13.65
N LEU A 99 -8.06 -6.69 13.48
CA LEU A 99 -8.55 -8.03 13.79
C LEU A 99 -8.21 -8.48 15.22
N MET A 100 -7.28 -7.79 15.88
CA MET A 100 -6.88 -8.02 17.27
C MET A 100 -7.76 -7.22 18.23
#